data_AF-A0A250AWI6-F1
#
_entry.id   AF-A0A250AWI6-F1
#
_cell.length_a   1.000
_cell.length_b   1.000
_cell.length_c   1.000
_cell.angle_alpha   90.00
_cell.angle_beta   90.00
_cell.angle_gamma   90.00
#
_symmetry.space_group_name_H-M   'P 1'
#
loop_
_entity.id
_entity.type
_entity.pdbx_description
1 polymer ?
#
loop_
_entity_poly.entity_id
_entity_poly.type
_entity_poly.pdbx_seq_one_letter_code
_entity_poly.pdbx_strand_id
1 'polypeptide(L)'
;MLNKPNELTDASLDSFLADAKLPVLVDLWAPWCVPCRTMSPIIDKLAKNSASKLLVAKIDVEKYPAVMARFGVRGIPTLLLFKGEAQPERQVGALSQGQLNAWLAGHQVDVSAQPTVAHTEALAWASFYGDEGLHDFIAQRAIGHAAAGDISVGLGSFWIDGKGSTSASMVHQADSQIFERITGLPIAVGRLLDICGYLTAEQMAALFAALRAGKDYRLVPLRFMHWWLSEGSAPWASYLRDPQLVQLLARWQALCADRLAGRETAPSAWEEVGEQAALLLQGYQRPDRQLEQLFATLLQLLSPVPVTSEGDKWSHIAINIHWAQFQHLEILSGWSDEDRATPGKRMGWFNEKERQSPEGKLSQDEIAALRAEWAAENAEFLAKENAFHQSIPQLFLPVKVRMQQELNRLLAEAPEF
;
A
#
# COMPACT_ATOMS: atom_id res chain seq x y z
N MET A 1 0.37 25.35 9.32
CA MET A 1 -0.02 26.42 8.39
C MET A 1 -0.05 25.82 6.99
N LEU A 2 -1.15 25.97 6.25
CA LEU A 2 -1.26 25.46 4.87
C LEU A 2 -0.34 26.27 3.95
N ASN A 3 0.66 25.64 3.34
CA ASN A 3 1.52 26.26 2.32
C ASN A 3 0.70 26.49 1.04
N LYS A 4 0.02 27.64 0.96
CA LYS A 4 -0.68 28.12 -0.24
C LYS A 4 0.25 29.02 -1.07
N PRO A 5 -0.03 29.23 -2.36
CA PRO A 5 0.70 30.23 -3.13
C PRO A 5 0.64 31.60 -2.47
N ASN A 6 1.75 32.33 -2.52
CA ASN A 6 1.81 33.70 -2.04
C ASN A 6 1.08 34.63 -3.03
N GLU A 7 0.08 35.36 -2.57
CA GLU A 7 -0.56 36.40 -3.38
C GLU A 7 0.34 37.63 -3.40
N LEU A 8 0.85 37.97 -4.58
CA LEU A 8 1.76 39.09 -4.76
C LEU A 8 1.14 40.18 -5.63
N THR A 9 1.72 41.36 -5.52
CA THR A 9 1.48 42.52 -6.37
C THR A 9 2.71 42.77 -7.23
N ASP A 10 2.57 43.58 -8.28
CA ASP A 10 3.74 44.00 -9.08
C ASP A 10 4.83 44.68 -8.23
N ALA A 11 4.43 45.48 -7.23
CA ALA A 11 5.35 46.20 -6.35
C ALA A 11 6.03 45.30 -5.30
N SER A 12 5.37 44.23 -4.84
CA SER A 12 5.90 43.32 -3.82
C SER A 12 6.72 42.16 -4.38
N LEU A 13 6.73 41.98 -5.71
CA LEU A 13 7.45 40.91 -6.36
C LEU A 13 8.96 41.03 -6.13
N ASP A 14 9.53 42.24 -6.22
CA ASP A 14 10.98 42.43 -6.14
C ASP A 14 11.54 42.12 -4.75
N SER A 15 10.84 42.56 -3.71
CA SER A 15 11.19 42.21 -2.34
C SER A 15 11.07 40.70 -2.11
N PHE A 16 10.02 40.07 -2.64
CA PHE A 16 9.82 38.62 -2.48
C PHE A 16 10.92 37.81 -3.17
N LEU A 17 11.32 38.23 -4.38
CA LEU A 17 12.43 37.62 -5.12
C LEU A 17 13.78 37.84 -4.43
N ALA A 18 14.01 39.02 -3.85
CA ALA A 18 15.25 39.33 -3.14
C ALA A 18 15.44 38.49 -1.86
N ASP A 19 14.34 38.21 -1.16
CA ASP A 19 14.34 37.40 0.08
C ASP A 19 14.34 35.88 -0.20
N ALA A 20 14.02 35.47 -1.42
CA ALA A 20 13.87 34.06 -1.79
C ALA A 20 15.23 33.33 -1.84
N LYS A 21 15.37 32.29 -1.02
CA LYS A 21 16.52 31.36 -1.03
C LYS A 21 16.32 30.14 -1.93
N LEU A 22 15.14 30.01 -2.51
CA LEU A 22 14.72 28.93 -3.40
C LEU A 22 14.26 29.53 -4.73
N PRO A 23 14.22 28.75 -5.83
CA PRO A 23 13.53 29.16 -7.03
C PRO A 23 12.09 29.62 -6.75
N VAL A 24 11.61 30.60 -7.50
CA VAL A 24 10.27 31.16 -7.36
C VAL A 24 9.49 30.97 -8.66
N LEU A 25 8.36 30.29 -8.59
CA LEU A 25 7.39 30.18 -9.68
C LEU A 25 6.25 31.18 -9.46
N VAL A 26 6.03 32.08 -10.41
CA VAL A 26 4.94 33.05 -10.40
C VAL A 26 3.91 32.71 -11.46
N ASP A 27 2.66 32.51 -11.06
CA ASP A 27 1.50 32.34 -11.94
C ASP A 27 0.80 33.68 -12.19
N LEU A 28 0.86 34.15 -13.44
CA LEU A 28 0.14 35.34 -13.89
C LEU A 28 -1.25 34.92 -14.38
N TRP A 29 -2.28 35.32 -13.65
CA TRP A 29 -3.64 34.84 -13.83
C TRP A 29 -4.69 35.95 -13.71
N ALA A 30 -5.95 35.64 -14.02
CA ALA A 30 -7.10 36.51 -13.76
C ALA A 30 -8.37 35.66 -13.51
N PRO A 31 -9.37 36.13 -12.75
CA PRO A 31 -10.55 35.34 -12.39
C PRO A 31 -11.43 34.96 -13.58
N TRP A 32 -11.51 35.81 -14.60
CA TRP A 32 -12.28 35.55 -15.82
C TRP A 32 -11.61 34.54 -16.75
N CYS A 33 -10.30 34.29 -16.59
CA CYS A 33 -9.54 33.40 -17.46
C CYS A 33 -9.85 31.92 -17.17
N VAL A 34 -10.62 31.29 -18.06
CA VAL A 34 -11.02 29.87 -17.93
C VAL A 34 -9.79 28.94 -17.82
N PRO A 35 -8.76 29.01 -18.69
CA PRO A 35 -7.59 28.14 -18.56
C PRO A 35 -6.80 28.37 -17.27
N CYS A 36 -6.80 29.60 -16.75
CA CYS A 36 -6.17 29.94 -15.47
C CYS A 36 -6.88 29.25 -14.30
N ARG A 37 -8.22 29.17 -14.34
CA ARG A 37 -8.99 28.44 -13.31
C ARG A 37 -8.67 26.95 -13.32
N THR A 38 -8.42 26.35 -14.48
CA THR A 38 -7.96 24.95 -14.59
C THR A 38 -6.55 24.77 -14.03
N MET A 39 -5.67 25.76 -14.19
CA MET A 39 -4.31 25.75 -13.64
C MET A 39 -4.26 25.98 -12.13
N SER A 40 -5.17 26.78 -11.56
CA SER A 40 -5.15 27.12 -10.13
C SER A 40 -4.98 25.92 -9.18
N PRO A 41 -5.77 24.83 -9.28
CA PRO A 41 -5.60 23.68 -8.37
C PRO A 41 -4.25 22.97 -8.55
N ILE A 42 -3.67 23.00 -9.76
CA ILE A 42 -2.35 22.44 -10.06
C ILE A 42 -1.25 23.29 -9.39
N ILE A 43 -1.37 24.61 -9.47
CA ILE A 43 -0.44 25.57 -8.84
C ILE A 43 -0.55 25.53 -7.32
N ASP A 44 -1.77 25.44 -6.78
CA ASP A 44 -2.02 25.30 -5.33
C ASP A 44 -1.39 24.02 -4.80
N LYS A 45 -1.55 22.90 -5.53
CA LYS A 45 -0.94 21.61 -5.17
C LYS A 45 0.59 21.66 -5.24
N LEU A 46 1.15 22.32 -6.26
CA LEU A 46 2.60 22.49 -6.39
C LEU A 46 3.18 23.30 -5.22
N ALA A 47 2.51 24.39 -4.82
CA ALA A 47 2.89 25.21 -3.67
C ALA A 47 2.94 24.39 -2.37
N LYS A 48 1.96 23.51 -2.18
CA LYS A 48 1.88 22.63 -1.01
C LYS A 48 3.01 21.60 -1.01
N ASN A 49 3.22 20.92 -2.13
CA ASN A 49 4.04 19.72 -2.20
C ASN A 49 5.54 19.99 -2.43
N SER A 50 5.89 21.22 -2.85
CA SER A 50 7.27 21.56 -3.21
C SER A 50 7.88 22.66 -2.35
N ALA A 51 7.29 23.01 -1.20
CA ALA A 51 7.68 24.16 -0.37
C ALA A 51 9.16 24.15 0.10
N SER A 52 9.80 22.98 0.19
CA SER A 52 11.24 22.87 0.52
C SER A 52 12.17 23.07 -0.67
N LYS A 53 11.64 23.07 -1.90
CA LYS A 53 12.41 23.11 -3.16
C LYS A 53 12.01 24.27 -4.08
N LEU A 54 10.79 24.78 -3.96
CA LEU A 54 10.21 25.80 -4.83
C LEU A 54 9.24 26.67 -4.02
N LEU A 55 9.37 27.99 -4.15
CA LEU A 55 8.36 28.94 -3.68
C LEU A 55 7.38 29.22 -4.82
N VAL A 56 6.09 29.26 -4.49
CA VAL A 56 5.03 29.51 -5.49
C VAL A 56 4.28 30.78 -5.10
N ALA A 57 4.02 31.61 -6.11
CA ALA A 57 3.29 32.86 -5.99
C ALA A 57 2.30 33.04 -7.14
N LYS A 58 1.30 33.88 -6.91
CA LYS A 58 0.28 34.25 -7.90
C LYS A 58 0.17 35.77 -7.97
N ILE A 59 -0.02 36.30 -9.18
CA ILE A 59 -0.33 37.72 -9.39
C ILE A 59 -1.55 37.82 -10.30
N ASP A 60 -2.58 38.48 -9.78
CA ASP A 60 -3.79 38.82 -10.54
C ASP A 60 -3.48 39.99 -11.50
N VAL A 61 -3.37 39.69 -12.79
CA VAL A 61 -3.00 40.69 -13.81
C VAL A 61 -4.13 41.68 -14.11
N GLU A 62 -5.37 41.38 -13.71
CA GLU A 62 -6.48 42.35 -13.80
C GLU A 62 -6.27 43.48 -12.78
N LYS A 63 -5.77 43.15 -11.59
CA LYS A 63 -5.46 44.12 -10.54
C LYS A 63 -4.10 44.79 -10.74
N TYR A 64 -3.13 44.05 -11.29
CA TYR A 64 -1.74 44.49 -11.42
C TYR A 64 -1.24 44.37 -12.87
N PRO A 65 -1.78 45.15 -13.83
CA PRO A 65 -1.48 44.97 -15.27
C PRO A 65 -0.03 45.32 -15.64
N ALA A 66 0.66 46.12 -14.83
CA ALA A 66 2.05 46.54 -15.08
C ALA A 66 3.02 45.35 -15.14
N VAL A 67 2.75 44.27 -14.40
CA VAL A 67 3.59 43.06 -14.37
C VAL A 67 3.67 42.40 -15.76
N MET A 68 2.60 42.47 -16.55
CA MET A 68 2.58 41.92 -17.90
C MET A 68 3.51 42.70 -18.83
N ALA A 69 3.46 44.03 -18.79
CA ALA A 69 4.34 44.87 -19.58
C ALA A 69 5.81 44.68 -19.18
N ARG A 70 6.07 44.62 -17.87
CA ARG A 70 7.40 44.43 -17.29
C ARG A 70 8.13 43.19 -17.82
N PHE A 71 7.44 42.06 -17.92
CA PHE A 71 8.02 40.81 -18.42
C PHE A 71 7.67 40.51 -19.89
N GLY A 72 7.02 41.44 -20.59
CA GLY A 72 6.61 41.28 -21.99
C GLY A 72 5.63 40.12 -22.20
N VAL A 73 4.73 39.88 -21.25
CA VAL A 73 3.70 38.84 -21.28
C VAL A 73 2.49 39.36 -22.06
N ARG A 74 2.02 38.58 -23.05
CA ARG A 74 0.94 38.97 -23.97
C ARG A 74 -0.37 38.23 -23.73
N GLY A 75 -0.39 37.28 -22.81
CA GLY A 75 -1.56 36.47 -22.51
C GLY A 75 -1.39 35.67 -21.22
N ILE A 76 -2.51 35.18 -20.70
CA ILE A 76 -2.58 34.36 -19.47
C ILE A 76 -3.30 33.03 -19.75
N PRO A 77 -3.01 31.95 -18.99
CA PRO A 77 -2.02 31.88 -17.92
C PRO A 77 -0.58 31.94 -18.47
N THR A 78 0.31 32.60 -17.74
CA THR A 78 1.75 32.58 -18.01
C THR A 78 2.49 32.33 -16.71
N LEU A 79 3.41 31.37 -16.73
CA LEU A 79 4.28 31.06 -15.62
C LEU A 79 5.66 31.70 -15.84
N LEU A 80 6.19 32.30 -14.78
CA LEU A 80 7.54 32.87 -14.73
C LEU A 80 8.34 32.15 -13.64
N LEU A 81 9.46 31.54 -14.00
CA LEU A 81 10.35 30.85 -13.06
C LEU A 81 11.64 31.66 -12.86
N PHE A 82 11.87 32.09 -11.63
CA PHE A 82 13.05 32.81 -11.20
C PHE A 82 13.99 31.86 -10.44
N LYS A 83 15.28 31.85 -10.80
CA LYS A 83 16.34 31.05 -10.15
C LYS A 83 17.50 31.92 -9.67
N GLY A 84 17.20 33.12 -9.16
CA GLY A 84 18.21 34.12 -8.77
C GLY A 84 18.68 35.04 -9.91
N GLU A 85 18.07 34.93 -11.09
CA GLU A 85 18.36 35.75 -12.27
C GLU A 85 17.33 36.88 -12.44
N ALA A 86 17.74 37.98 -13.09
CA ALA A 86 16.86 39.11 -13.38
C ALA A 86 15.83 38.81 -14.49
N GLN A 87 16.08 37.82 -15.36
CA GLN A 87 15.15 37.38 -16.39
C GLN A 87 14.59 35.99 -16.05
N PRO A 88 13.25 35.83 -15.95
CA PRO A 88 12.66 34.54 -15.66
C PRO A 88 12.57 33.65 -16.91
N GLU A 89 12.66 32.35 -16.68
CA GLU A 89 12.23 31.35 -17.64
C GLU A 89 10.71 31.39 -17.78
N ARG A 90 10.20 31.25 -19.00
CA ARG A 90 8.79 31.51 -19.31
C ARG A 90 8.10 30.31 -19.89
N GLN A 91 6.89 30.06 -19.41
CA GLN A 91 5.95 29.13 -20.02
C GLN A 91 4.60 29.80 -20.23
N VAL A 92 4.12 29.80 -21.47
CA VAL A 92 2.83 30.40 -21.84
C VAL A 92 1.79 29.29 -22.02
N GLY A 93 0.58 29.56 -21.56
CA GLY A 93 -0.56 28.66 -21.70
C GLY A 93 -0.73 27.70 -20.52
N ALA A 94 -1.89 27.05 -20.48
CA ALA A 94 -2.19 26.06 -19.45
C ALA A 94 -1.41 24.76 -19.72
N LEU A 95 -0.90 24.17 -18.64
CA LEU A 95 -0.21 22.89 -18.64
C LEU A 95 -0.95 21.87 -17.78
N SER A 96 -0.85 20.59 -18.14
CA SER A 96 -1.15 19.53 -17.18
C SER A 96 -0.09 19.47 -16.08
N GLN A 97 -0.37 18.81 -14.95
CA GLN A 97 0.60 18.59 -13.88
C GLN A 97 1.90 17.95 -14.39
N GLY A 98 1.78 16.94 -15.27
CA GLY A 98 2.94 16.25 -15.84
C GLY A 98 3.80 17.16 -16.71
N GLN A 99 3.18 18.00 -17.54
CA GLN A 99 3.88 18.97 -18.38
C GLN A 99 4.56 20.06 -17.52
N LEU A 100 3.90 20.51 -16.45
CA LEU A 100 4.48 21.48 -15.52
C LEU A 100 5.71 20.90 -14.81
N ASN A 101 5.62 19.66 -14.33
CA ASN A 101 6.74 18.97 -13.70
C ASN A 101 7.91 18.78 -14.68
N ALA A 102 7.62 18.38 -15.93
CA ALA A 102 8.64 18.21 -16.97
C ALA A 102 9.33 19.53 -17.32
N TRP A 103 8.56 20.62 -17.42
CA TRP A 103 9.10 21.95 -17.67
C TRP A 103 10.02 22.42 -16.53
N LEU A 104 9.60 22.24 -15.27
CA LEU A 104 10.41 22.57 -14.10
C LEU A 104 11.70 21.72 -14.03
N ALA A 105 11.59 20.42 -14.30
CA ALA A 105 12.74 19.52 -14.35
C ALA A 105 13.74 19.91 -15.45
N GLY A 106 13.25 20.30 -16.63
CA GLY A 106 14.08 20.84 -17.72
C GLY A 106 14.86 22.09 -17.32
N HIS A 107 14.37 22.82 -16.32
CA HIS A 107 15.00 24.00 -15.74
C HIS A 107 15.80 23.72 -14.46
N GLN A 108 16.13 22.45 -14.19
CA GLN A 108 16.88 21.99 -13.02
C GLN A 108 16.16 22.25 -11.67
N VAL A 109 14.84 22.45 -11.71
CA VAL A 109 14.01 22.52 -10.51
C VAL A 109 13.31 21.18 -10.35
N ASP A 110 13.94 20.28 -9.61
CA ASP A 110 13.40 18.96 -9.34
C ASP A 110 12.31 19.01 -8.27
N VAL A 111 11.09 19.34 -8.71
CA VAL A 111 9.88 19.27 -7.89
C VAL A 111 9.27 17.87 -7.81
N SER A 112 10.00 16.81 -8.22
CA SER A 112 9.51 15.44 -8.02
C SER A 112 9.41 15.17 -6.51
N ALA A 113 8.19 15.34 -6.02
CA ALA A 113 7.73 15.01 -4.68
C ALA A 113 6.52 14.10 -4.87
N GLN A 114 6.82 12.80 -4.71
CA GLN A 114 5.93 11.64 -4.64
C GLN A 114 5.05 11.34 -5.87
N PRO A 115 4.96 10.04 -6.25
CA PRO A 115 4.12 9.59 -7.35
C PRO A 115 2.66 9.96 -7.06
N THR A 116 2.08 10.83 -7.88
CA THR A 116 0.62 10.89 -7.99
C THR A 116 0.24 9.82 -8.99
N VAL A 117 -0.19 8.65 -8.51
CA VAL A 117 -0.73 7.62 -9.39
C VAL A 117 -2.03 8.14 -10.01
N ALA A 118 -2.11 8.12 -11.33
CA ALA A 118 -3.27 8.55 -12.09
C ALA A 118 -4.41 7.51 -12.01
N HIS A 119 -5.54 7.97 -11.45
CA HIS A 119 -6.95 7.59 -11.66
C HIS A 119 -7.40 6.12 -11.53
N THR A 120 -7.84 5.76 -10.31
CA THR A 120 -9.18 5.18 -9.98
C THR A 120 -9.39 4.95 -8.46
N GLU A 121 -8.40 5.25 -7.61
CA GLU A 121 -8.43 5.02 -6.15
C GLU A 121 -8.99 6.21 -5.34
N ALA A 122 -10.11 6.79 -5.75
CA ALA A 122 -10.58 8.07 -5.22
C ALA A 122 -11.37 7.92 -3.91
N LEU A 123 -10.69 7.63 -2.79
CA LEU A 123 -11.17 8.19 -1.53
C LEU A 123 -11.17 9.71 -1.68
N ALA A 124 -12.34 10.32 -1.47
CA ALA A 124 -12.53 11.77 -1.61
C ALA A 124 -12.03 12.55 -0.37
N TRP A 125 -11.43 11.84 0.59
CA TRP A 125 -10.99 12.36 1.88
C TRP A 125 -9.58 11.87 2.22
N ALA A 126 -8.90 12.68 3.04
CA ALA A 126 -7.64 12.31 3.66
C ALA A 126 -7.85 11.34 4.84
N SER A 127 -6.77 10.71 5.32
CA SER A 127 -6.80 9.89 6.54
C SER A 127 -7.38 10.68 7.71
N PHE A 128 -8.24 10.03 8.50
CA PHE A 128 -8.97 10.64 9.62
C PHE A 128 -9.73 11.92 9.23
N TYR A 129 -10.07 12.08 7.94
CA TYR A 129 -10.68 13.30 7.40
C TYR A 129 -9.86 14.58 7.63
N GLY A 130 -8.57 14.46 7.95
CA GLY A 130 -7.73 15.59 8.38
C GLY A 130 -7.98 16.06 9.82
N ASP A 131 -8.75 15.30 10.61
CA ASP A 131 -9.10 15.62 11.99
C ASP A 131 -8.17 14.91 12.98
N GLU A 132 -7.28 15.68 13.61
CA GLU A 132 -6.36 15.20 14.66
C GLU A 132 -7.12 14.75 15.93
N GLY A 133 -8.30 15.31 16.22
CA GLY A 133 -9.14 14.88 17.34
C GLY A 133 -9.74 13.49 17.12
N LEU A 134 -10.18 13.20 15.90
CA LEU A 134 -10.62 11.85 15.51
C LEU A 134 -9.46 10.84 15.57
N HIS A 135 -8.28 11.24 15.08
CA HIS A 135 -7.06 10.46 15.20
C HIS A 135 -6.77 10.09 16.67
N ASP A 136 -6.70 11.09 17.55
CA ASP A 136 -6.38 10.89 18.96
C ASP A 136 -7.41 10.02 19.69
N PHE A 137 -8.70 10.20 19.37
CA PHE A 137 -9.77 9.38 19.91
C PHE A 137 -9.62 7.90 19.55
N ILE A 138 -9.36 7.60 18.28
CA ILE A 138 -9.16 6.23 17.81
C ILE A 138 -7.87 5.65 18.38
N ALA A 139 -6.79 6.45 18.47
CA ALA A 139 -5.53 6.05 19.06
C ALA A 139 -5.68 5.62 20.52
N GLN A 140 -6.29 6.46 21.35
CA GLN A 140 -6.52 6.17 22.77
C GLN A 140 -7.35 4.89 22.96
N ARG A 141 -8.41 4.73 22.18
CA ARG A 141 -9.25 3.51 22.20
C ARG A 141 -8.44 2.25 21.89
N ALA A 142 -7.74 2.24 20.76
CA ALA A 142 -7.07 1.04 20.28
C ALA A 142 -5.85 0.68 21.14
N ILE A 143 -5.13 1.68 21.67
CA ILE A 143 -4.07 1.48 22.68
C ILE A 143 -4.67 0.87 23.96
N GLY A 144 -5.86 1.33 24.39
CA GLY A 144 -6.58 0.77 25.53
C GLY A 144 -6.88 -0.72 25.38
N HIS A 145 -7.39 -1.15 24.22
CA HIS A 145 -7.62 -2.57 23.93
C HIS A 145 -6.34 -3.40 23.91
N ALA A 146 -5.27 -2.86 23.33
CA ALA A 146 -3.98 -3.53 23.32
C ALA A 146 -3.41 -3.68 24.75
N ALA A 147 -3.58 -2.67 25.61
CA ALA A 147 -3.19 -2.75 27.02
C ALA A 147 -4.01 -3.80 27.81
N ALA A 148 -5.28 -3.99 27.44
CA ALA A 148 -6.16 -4.98 28.04
C ALA A 148 -5.95 -6.41 27.50
N GLY A 149 -5.16 -6.59 26.43
CA GLY A 149 -4.98 -7.89 25.77
C GLY A 149 -6.19 -8.32 24.93
N ASP A 150 -6.99 -7.34 24.47
CA ASP A 150 -8.21 -7.59 23.68
C ASP A 150 -7.93 -7.78 22.18
N ILE A 151 -6.70 -7.49 21.72
CA ILE A 151 -6.32 -7.59 20.32
C ILE A 151 -5.62 -8.93 20.05
N SER A 152 -6.02 -9.61 18.99
CA SER A 152 -5.38 -10.84 18.52
C SER A 152 -5.35 -10.93 16.99
N VAL A 153 -4.48 -11.78 16.47
CA VAL A 153 -4.34 -12.01 15.02
C VAL A 153 -5.41 -12.97 14.54
N GLY A 154 -6.05 -12.65 13.43
CA GLY A 154 -7.00 -13.52 12.73
C GLY A 154 -6.72 -13.57 11.23
N LEU A 155 -7.33 -14.55 10.54
CA LEU A 155 -7.30 -14.66 9.07
C LEU A 155 -8.17 -13.60 8.37
N GLY A 156 -8.97 -12.87 9.14
CA GLY A 156 -9.76 -11.71 8.72
C GLY A 156 -10.08 -10.84 9.94
N SER A 157 -10.72 -9.70 9.69
CA SER A 157 -11.17 -8.84 10.79
C SER A 157 -12.32 -9.50 11.56
N PHE A 158 -12.31 -9.35 12.88
CA PHE A 158 -13.38 -9.84 13.75
C PHE A 158 -13.48 -8.95 14.99
N TRP A 159 -14.68 -8.91 15.59
CA TRP A 159 -14.96 -8.21 16.85
C TRP A 159 -16.05 -8.96 17.60
N ILE A 160 -15.68 -9.63 18.70
CA ILE A 160 -16.57 -10.50 19.47
C ILE A 160 -16.23 -10.31 20.96
N ASP A 161 -17.25 -10.03 21.77
CA ASP A 161 -17.13 -9.89 23.24
C ASP A 161 -16.00 -8.95 23.69
N GLY A 162 -15.85 -7.81 23.00
CA GLY A 162 -14.85 -6.79 23.30
C GLY A 162 -13.43 -7.11 22.82
N LYS A 163 -13.24 -8.21 22.09
CA LYS A 163 -11.96 -8.65 21.53
C LYS A 163 -12.00 -8.70 20.02
N GLY A 164 -10.88 -8.46 19.36
CA GLY A 164 -10.84 -8.49 17.91
C GLY A 164 -9.48 -8.31 17.27
N SER A 165 -9.52 -8.07 15.96
CA SER A 165 -8.33 -7.75 15.18
C SER A 165 -7.88 -6.30 15.39
N THR A 166 -6.67 -5.96 14.93
CA THR A 166 -6.10 -4.61 15.07
C THR A 166 -6.99 -3.55 14.44
N SER A 167 -7.47 -3.77 13.21
CA SER A 167 -8.36 -2.82 12.53
C SER A 167 -9.73 -2.73 13.22
N ALA A 168 -10.27 -3.86 13.68
CA ALA A 168 -11.57 -3.89 14.34
C ALA A 168 -11.56 -3.21 15.71
N SER A 169 -10.46 -3.26 16.46
CA SER A 169 -10.33 -2.57 17.76
C SER A 169 -10.36 -1.05 17.65
N MET A 170 -9.98 -0.50 16.49
CA MET A 170 -10.05 0.94 16.21
C MET A 170 -11.50 1.45 16.14
N VAL A 171 -12.43 0.59 15.71
CA VAL A 171 -13.82 0.98 15.41
C VAL A 171 -14.90 0.14 16.11
N HIS A 172 -14.49 -0.84 16.91
CA HIS A 172 -15.34 -1.82 17.61
C HIS A 172 -16.24 -2.63 16.68
N GLN A 173 -15.75 -2.94 15.47
CA GLN A 173 -16.54 -3.57 14.44
C GLN A 173 -15.63 -4.22 13.36
N ALA A 174 -16.03 -5.37 12.81
CA ALA A 174 -15.24 -6.19 11.89
C ALA A 174 -15.42 -5.91 10.38
N ASP A 175 -16.49 -5.23 10.00
CA ASP A 175 -16.83 -4.77 8.66
C ASP A 175 -15.84 -3.71 8.19
N SER A 176 -15.19 -4.00 7.07
CA SER A 176 -14.18 -3.12 6.50
C SER A 176 -14.74 -1.80 5.98
N GLN A 177 -15.99 -1.74 5.53
CA GLN A 177 -16.61 -0.48 5.11
C GLN A 177 -16.84 0.44 6.30
N ILE A 178 -17.24 -0.11 7.45
CA ILE A 178 -17.36 0.64 8.70
C ILE A 178 -15.97 1.15 9.14
N PHE A 179 -14.94 0.31 9.05
CA PHE A 179 -13.56 0.73 9.29
C PHE A 179 -13.16 1.93 8.42
N GLU A 180 -13.31 1.84 7.09
CA GLU A 180 -12.93 2.92 6.16
C GLU A 180 -13.75 4.18 6.40
N ARG A 181 -15.04 4.03 6.70
CA ARG A 181 -15.95 5.16 6.94
C ARG A 181 -15.68 5.85 8.28
N ILE A 182 -15.33 5.15 9.35
CA ILE A 182 -15.07 5.78 10.64
C ILE A 182 -13.67 6.38 10.68
N THR A 183 -12.67 5.66 10.16
CA THR A 183 -11.27 6.06 10.27
C THR A 183 -10.80 6.96 9.14
N GLY A 184 -11.48 6.96 8.00
CA GLY A 184 -10.99 7.59 6.77
C GLY A 184 -9.77 6.88 6.17
N LEU A 185 -9.35 5.72 6.70
CA LEU A 185 -8.23 4.92 6.18
C LEU A 185 -8.72 3.92 5.13
N PRO A 186 -7.92 3.64 4.08
CA PRO A 186 -8.31 2.63 3.09
C PRO A 186 -8.48 1.23 3.69
N ILE A 187 -9.45 0.46 3.20
CA ILE A 187 -9.69 -0.93 3.66
C ILE A 187 -8.42 -1.78 3.57
N ALA A 188 -7.67 -1.63 2.48
CA ALA A 188 -6.39 -2.29 2.27
C ALA A 188 -5.41 -2.08 3.43
N VAL A 189 -5.33 -0.86 3.99
CA VAL A 189 -4.50 -0.56 5.15
C VAL A 189 -4.98 -1.34 6.37
N GLY A 190 -6.29 -1.36 6.62
CA GLY A 190 -6.88 -2.16 7.70
C GLY A 190 -6.51 -3.65 7.62
N ARG A 191 -6.54 -4.24 6.42
CA ARG A 191 -6.10 -5.63 6.20
C ARG A 191 -4.61 -5.83 6.48
N LEU A 192 -3.77 -4.87 6.11
CA LEU A 192 -2.34 -4.91 6.43
C LEU A 192 -2.07 -4.80 7.94
N LEU A 193 -2.84 -3.98 8.64
CA LEU A 193 -2.76 -3.87 10.11
C LEU A 193 -3.09 -5.21 10.78
N ASP A 194 -4.14 -5.89 10.33
CA ASP A 194 -4.56 -7.17 10.89
C ASP A 194 -3.51 -8.27 10.69
N ILE A 195 -2.88 -8.36 9.51
CA ILE A 195 -1.83 -9.36 9.27
C ILE A 195 -0.51 -9.01 9.96
N CYS A 196 -0.20 -7.72 10.19
CA CYS A 196 0.99 -7.32 10.94
C CYS A 196 0.82 -7.57 12.45
N GLY A 197 -0.42 -7.54 12.95
CA GLY A 197 -0.78 -7.93 14.31
C GLY A 197 -0.16 -7.02 15.37
N TYR A 198 -0.73 -5.83 15.57
CA TYR A 198 -0.32 -4.91 16.63
C TYR A 198 -1.09 -5.25 17.90
N LEU A 199 -0.44 -5.95 18.83
CA LEU A 199 -1.09 -6.62 19.97
C LEU A 199 -0.83 -5.93 21.30
N THR A 200 0.27 -5.18 21.43
CA THR A 200 0.63 -4.49 22.68
C THR A 200 0.38 -2.99 22.59
N ALA A 201 0.20 -2.35 23.76
CA ALA A 201 0.05 -0.91 23.85
C ALA A 201 1.20 -0.14 23.19
N GLU A 202 2.44 -0.64 23.34
CA GLU A 202 3.63 -0.06 22.70
C GLU A 202 3.57 -0.17 21.18
N GLN A 203 3.19 -1.34 20.65
CA GLN A 203 3.02 -1.55 19.20
C GLN A 203 1.95 -0.62 18.65
N MET A 204 0.80 -0.51 19.31
CA MET A 204 -0.27 0.40 18.90
C MET A 204 0.14 1.87 18.99
N ALA A 205 0.88 2.27 20.04
CA ALA A 205 1.40 3.63 20.14
C ALA A 205 2.37 3.96 19.01
N ALA A 206 3.26 3.03 18.66
CA ALA A 206 4.16 3.19 17.52
C ALA A 206 3.40 3.26 16.18
N LEU A 207 2.34 2.48 16.02
CA LEU A 207 1.45 2.56 14.86
C LEU A 207 0.80 3.94 14.74
N PHE A 208 0.21 4.47 15.83
CA PHE A 208 -0.42 5.80 15.84
C PHE A 208 0.58 6.97 15.85
N ALA A 209 1.87 6.72 16.05
CA ALA A 209 2.89 7.71 15.74
C ALA A 209 3.12 7.83 14.21
N ALA A 210 2.93 6.73 13.47
CA ALA A 210 3.10 6.66 12.02
C ALA A 210 1.81 6.96 11.23
N LEU A 211 0.65 6.56 11.76
CA LEU A 211 -0.66 7.00 11.29
C LEU A 211 -0.87 8.44 11.74
N ARG A 212 -1.19 9.35 10.83
CA ARG A 212 -1.41 10.77 11.09
C ARG A 212 -2.62 11.24 10.30
N ALA A 213 -3.36 12.21 10.84
CA ALA A 213 -4.45 12.87 10.14
C ALA A 213 -3.93 13.64 8.92
N GLY A 214 -4.69 13.64 7.82
CA GLY A 214 -4.36 14.43 6.62
C GLY A 214 -3.40 13.76 5.63
N LYS A 215 -2.91 12.55 5.93
CA LYS A 215 -2.04 11.75 5.07
C LYS A 215 -2.80 11.01 3.97
N ASP A 216 -2.09 10.72 2.89
CA ASP A 216 -2.54 9.87 1.79
C ASP A 216 -1.91 8.48 1.86
N TYR A 217 -2.68 7.51 2.36
CA TYR A 217 -2.22 6.13 2.49
C TYR A 217 -2.51 5.23 1.29
N ARG A 218 -3.02 5.75 0.18
CA ARG A 218 -3.46 4.91 -0.96
C ARG A 218 -2.33 4.10 -1.59
N LEU A 219 -1.11 4.60 -1.57
CA LEU A 219 0.06 3.88 -2.09
C LEU A 219 0.73 2.97 -1.07
N VAL A 220 0.39 3.06 0.21
CA VAL A 220 1.00 2.22 1.24
C VAL A 220 0.79 0.73 0.97
N PRO A 221 -0.41 0.26 0.59
CA PRO A 221 -0.60 -1.15 0.27
C PRO A 221 0.24 -1.64 -0.90
N LEU A 222 0.35 -0.86 -1.98
CA LEU A 222 1.22 -1.21 -3.12
C LEU A 222 2.69 -1.26 -2.72
N ARG A 223 3.17 -0.26 -1.94
CA ARG A 223 4.55 -0.22 -1.44
C ARG A 223 4.85 -1.41 -0.53
N PHE A 224 3.91 -1.76 0.35
CA PHE A 224 4.02 -2.90 1.24
C PHE A 224 4.08 -4.21 0.45
N MET A 225 3.20 -4.41 -0.54
CA MET A 225 3.24 -5.61 -1.38
C MET A 225 4.50 -5.67 -2.24
N HIS A 226 5.00 -4.54 -2.74
CA HIS A 226 6.26 -4.48 -3.47
C HIS A 226 7.45 -4.93 -2.60
N TRP A 227 7.51 -4.48 -1.35
CA TRP A 227 8.50 -4.96 -0.38
C TRP A 227 8.28 -6.45 -0.02
N TRP A 228 7.06 -6.85 0.31
CA TRP A 228 6.73 -8.20 0.77
C TRP A 228 6.92 -9.26 -0.31
N LEU A 229 6.75 -8.92 -1.59
CA LEU A 229 7.02 -9.82 -2.70
C LEU A 229 8.50 -9.79 -3.14
N SER A 230 9.37 -9.08 -2.43
CA SER A 230 10.79 -8.95 -2.73
C SER A 230 11.69 -9.66 -1.71
N GLU A 231 12.99 -9.71 -2.00
CA GLU A 231 14.04 -10.15 -1.08
C GLU A 231 14.06 -9.36 0.25
N GLY A 232 13.40 -8.19 0.30
CA GLY A 232 13.29 -7.36 1.49
C GLY A 232 12.52 -8.02 2.64
N SER A 233 11.54 -8.90 2.36
CA SER A 233 10.84 -9.65 3.40
C SER A 233 11.43 -11.05 3.59
N ALA A 234 11.64 -11.79 2.49
CA ALA A 234 12.14 -13.15 2.48
C ALA A 234 12.68 -13.48 1.06
N PRO A 235 13.58 -14.48 0.92
CA PRO A 235 14.19 -14.81 -0.37
C PRO A 235 13.27 -15.67 -1.24
N TRP A 236 12.08 -15.15 -1.55
CA TRP A 236 10.99 -15.89 -2.20
C TRP A 236 11.40 -16.55 -3.51
N ALA A 237 12.19 -15.86 -4.34
CA ALA A 237 12.63 -16.39 -5.62
C ALA A 237 13.47 -17.67 -5.46
N SER A 238 14.17 -17.84 -4.33
CA SER A 238 14.93 -19.05 -4.03
C SER A 238 14.06 -20.25 -3.60
N TYR A 239 12.83 -19.98 -3.14
CA TYR A 239 11.89 -21.00 -2.68
C TYR A 239 10.97 -21.48 -3.80
N LEU A 240 10.67 -20.62 -4.77
CA LEU A 240 9.86 -20.97 -5.95
C LEU A 240 10.69 -21.82 -6.91
N ARG A 241 10.15 -22.96 -7.35
CA ARG A 241 10.88 -23.85 -8.28
C ARG A 241 10.56 -23.58 -9.74
N ASP A 242 9.43 -22.94 -10.03
CA ASP A 242 9.01 -22.65 -11.40
C ASP A 242 9.69 -21.36 -11.89
N PRO A 243 10.62 -21.44 -12.86
CA PRO A 243 11.31 -20.26 -13.36
C PRO A 243 10.38 -19.27 -14.07
N GLN A 244 9.24 -19.72 -14.65
CA GLN A 244 8.27 -18.82 -15.28
C GLN A 244 7.60 -17.94 -14.24
N LEU A 245 7.24 -18.50 -13.08
CA LEU A 245 6.66 -17.75 -11.98
C LEU A 245 7.67 -16.75 -11.38
N VAL A 246 8.94 -17.14 -11.26
CA VAL A 246 10.01 -16.24 -10.80
C VAL A 246 10.19 -15.06 -11.77
N GLN A 247 10.18 -15.31 -13.08
CA GLN A 247 10.23 -14.24 -14.09
C GLN A 247 9.01 -13.33 -14.02
N LEU A 248 7.82 -13.90 -13.81
CA LEU A 248 6.58 -13.14 -13.69
C LEU A 248 6.57 -12.25 -12.43
N LEU A 249 7.07 -12.77 -11.31
CA LEU A 249 7.27 -12.00 -10.08
C LEU A 249 8.20 -10.81 -10.31
N ALA A 250 9.33 -11.02 -10.98
CA ALA A 250 10.28 -9.95 -11.31
C ALA A 250 9.64 -8.90 -12.25
N ARG A 251 8.81 -9.33 -13.21
CA ARG A 251 8.06 -8.44 -14.09
C ARG A 251 7.07 -7.58 -13.30
N TRP A 252 6.32 -8.17 -12.37
CA TRP A 252 5.40 -7.44 -11.50
C TRP A 252 6.13 -6.41 -10.62
N GLN A 253 7.28 -6.78 -10.04
CA GLN A 253 8.12 -5.86 -9.27
C GLN A 253 8.60 -4.67 -10.10
N ALA A 254 8.99 -4.90 -11.37
CA ALA A 254 9.39 -3.82 -12.27
C ALA A 254 8.24 -2.84 -12.55
N LEU A 255 7.02 -3.35 -12.79
CA LEU A 255 5.82 -2.52 -12.97
C LEU A 255 5.50 -1.70 -11.71
N CYS A 256 5.63 -2.31 -10.53
CA CYS A 256 5.51 -1.59 -9.25
C CYS A 256 6.55 -0.48 -9.14
N ALA A 257 7.82 -0.75 -9.45
CA ALA A 257 8.88 0.24 -9.40
C ALA A 257 8.65 1.41 -10.37
N ASP A 258 8.16 1.12 -11.59
CA ASP A 258 7.77 2.14 -12.56
C ASP A 258 6.63 3.02 -12.04
N ARG A 259 5.54 2.40 -11.57
CA ARG A 259 4.38 3.10 -11.01
C ARG A 259 4.74 3.95 -9.80
N LEU A 260 5.56 3.42 -8.88
CA LEU A 260 6.03 4.13 -7.69
C LEU A 260 7.04 5.24 -8.00
N ALA A 261 7.71 5.18 -9.15
CA ALA A 261 8.53 6.28 -9.65
C ALA A 261 7.73 7.32 -10.47
N GLY A 262 6.40 7.15 -10.58
CA GLY A 262 5.54 8.04 -11.37
C GLY A 262 5.68 7.87 -12.88
N ARG A 263 6.29 6.77 -13.36
CA ARG A 263 6.31 6.44 -14.78
C ARG A 263 4.96 5.85 -15.19
N GLU A 264 4.48 6.25 -16.36
CA GLU A 264 3.27 5.65 -16.94
C GLU A 264 3.54 4.17 -17.24
N THR A 265 2.65 3.31 -16.76
CA THR A 265 2.61 1.89 -17.12
C THR A 265 1.30 1.64 -17.85
N ALA A 266 1.37 1.02 -19.03
CA ALA A 266 0.18 0.69 -19.78
C ALA A 266 -0.71 -0.27 -18.96
N PRO A 267 -2.04 -0.05 -18.89
CA PRO A 267 -2.95 -0.98 -18.19
C PRO A 267 -2.79 -2.43 -18.65
N SER A 268 -2.58 -2.63 -19.95
CA SER A 268 -2.36 -3.95 -20.56
C SER A 268 -1.13 -4.68 -19.99
N ALA A 269 -0.09 -3.97 -19.56
CA ALA A 269 1.09 -4.60 -18.98
C ALA A 269 0.78 -5.26 -17.63
N TRP A 270 -0.16 -4.70 -16.85
CA TRP A 270 -0.64 -5.33 -15.63
C TRP A 270 -1.59 -6.49 -15.95
N GLU A 271 -2.50 -6.31 -16.91
CA GLU A 271 -3.42 -7.38 -17.34
C GLU A 271 -2.66 -8.62 -17.81
N GLU A 272 -1.60 -8.44 -18.61
CA GLU A 272 -0.72 -9.53 -19.06
C GLU A 272 -0.11 -10.32 -17.89
N VAL A 273 0.30 -9.65 -16.80
CA VAL A 273 0.81 -10.33 -15.61
C VAL A 273 -0.28 -11.15 -14.94
N GLY A 274 -1.49 -10.59 -14.81
CA GLY A 274 -2.63 -11.27 -14.21
C GLY A 274 -3.05 -12.51 -15.00
N GLU A 275 -3.09 -12.41 -16.33
CA GLU A 275 -3.43 -13.52 -17.24
C GLU A 275 -2.38 -14.64 -17.18
N GLN A 276 -1.09 -14.30 -17.23
CA GLN A 276 -0.02 -15.30 -17.12
C GLN A 276 -0.03 -15.99 -15.75
N ALA A 277 -0.27 -15.25 -14.67
CA ALA A 277 -0.40 -15.82 -13.34
C ALA A 277 -1.58 -16.80 -13.25
N ALA A 278 -2.72 -16.45 -13.87
CA ALA A 278 -3.90 -17.32 -13.94
C ALA A 278 -3.63 -18.62 -14.70
N LEU A 279 -2.85 -18.56 -15.80
CA LEU A 279 -2.45 -19.74 -16.57
C LEU A 279 -1.52 -20.65 -15.76
N LEU A 280 -0.51 -20.10 -15.09
CA LEU A 280 0.41 -20.86 -14.24
C LEU A 280 -0.34 -21.55 -13.07
N LEU A 281 -1.31 -20.86 -12.48
CA LEU A 281 -2.11 -21.36 -11.35
C LEU A 281 -2.84 -22.68 -11.68
N GLN A 282 -3.23 -22.90 -12.94
CA GLN A 282 -3.85 -24.16 -13.38
C GLN A 282 -2.89 -25.35 -13.25
N GLY A 283 -1.57 -25.11 -13.34
CA GLY A 283 -0.53 -26.13 -13.19
C GLY A 283 -0.12 -26.43 -11.75
N TYR A 284 -0.54 -25.61 -10.78
CA TYR A 284 -0.14 -25.72 -9.37
C TYR A 284 -1.16 -26.42 -8.47
N GLN A 285 -2.09 -27.20 -9.03
CA GLN A 285 -3.13 -27.93 -8.29
C GLN A 285 -2.61 -29.13 -7.48
N ARG A 286 -1.30 -29.20 -7.22
CA ARG A 286 -0.65 -30.31 -6.51
C ARG A 286 -0.17 -29.86 -5.11
N PRO A 287 -0.26 -30.72 -4.09
CA PRO A 287 0.15 -30.36 -2.73
C PRO A 287 1.61 -29.92 -2.57
N ASP A 288 2.52 -30.36 -3.45
CA ASP A 288 3.94 -29.97 -3.45
C ASP A 288 4.20 -28.57 -4.04
N ARG A 289 3.16 -27.90 -4.56
CA ARG A 289 3.23 -26.60 -5.24
C ARG A 289 2.43 -25.49 -4.56
N GLN A 290 2.14 -25.65 -3.26
CA GLN A 290 1.35 -24.70 -2.50
C GLN A 290 1.94 -23.29 -2.50
N LEU A 291 3.28 -23.15 -2.38
CA LEU A 291 3.89 -21.83 -2.40
C LEU A 291 3.75 -21.16 -3.77
N GLU A 292 3.97 -21.90 -4.86
CA GLU A 292 3.74 -21.41 -6.22
C GLU A 292 2.25 -21.04 -6.46
N GLN A 293 1.32 -21.84 -5.93
CA GLN A 293 -0.11 -21.56 -5.97
C GLN A 293 -0.45 -20.23 -5.30
N LEU A 294 0.08 -19.99 -4.09
CA LEU A 294 -0.12 -18.74 -3.34
C LEU A 294 0.47 -17.54 -4.08
N PHE A 295 1.67 -17.67 -4.65
CA PHE A 295 2.33 -16.59 -5.38
C PHE A 295 1.63 -16.26 -6.70
N ALA A 296 1.22 -17.27 -7.47
CA ALA A 296 0.42 -17.05 -8.68
C ALA A 296 -0.91 -16.39 -8.35
N THR A 297 -1.57 -16.80 -7.26
CA THR A 297 -2.82 -16.18 -6.79
C THR A 297 -2.60 -14.71 -6.40
N LEU A 298 -1.52 -14.41 -5.66
CA LEU A 298 -1.18 -13.03 -5.30
C LEU A 298 -0.90 -12.16 -6.53
N LEU A 299 -0.11 -12.65 -7.48
CA LEU A 299 0.18 -11.92 -8.72
C LEU A 299 -1.08 -11.68 -9.54
N GLN A 300 -1.99 -12.66 -9.62
CA GLN A 300 -3.29 -12.49 -10.27
C GLN A 300 -4.14 -11.43 -9.57
N LEU A 301 -4.23 -11.46 -8.24
CA LEU A 301 -5.01 -10.49 -7.47
C LEU A 301 -4.44 -9.07 -7.53
N LEU A 302 -3.11 -8.94 -7.67
CA LEU A 302 -2.39 -7.66 -7.70
C LEU A 302 -2.18 -7.10 -9.11
N SER A 303 -2.77 -7.71 -10.15
CA SER A 303 -2.55 -7.36 -11.55
C SER A 303 -3.86 -7.34 -12.35
N PRO A 304 -4.50 -6.15 -12.53
CA PRO A 304 -4.08 -4.85 -12.02
C PRO A 304 -4.21 -4.74 -10.49
N VAL A 305 -3.43 -3.82 -9.90
CA VAL A 305 -3.48 -3.55 -8.46
C VAL A 305 -4.91 -3.16 -8.06
N PRO A 306 -5.55 -3.86 -7.11
CA PRO A 306 -6.91 -3.55 -6.67
C PRO A 306 -7.03 -2.15 -6.11
N VAL A 307 -8.20 -1.54 -6.30
CA VAL A 307 -8.54 -0.32 -5.59
C VAL A 307 -8.49 -0.61 -4.08
N THR A 308 -8.01 0.35 -3.29
CA THR A 308 -7.76 0.14 -1.85
C THR A 308 -9.03 -0.06 -1.01
N SER A 309 -10.21 0.24 -1.57
CA SER A 309 -11.54 -0.02 -0.98
C SER A 309 -12.17 -1.35 -1.42
N GLU A 310 -11.51 -2.16 -2.27
CA GLU A 310 -12.01 -3.48 -2.66
C GLU A 310 -11.77 -4.52 -1.55
N GLY A 311 -12.63 -4.50 -0.53
CA GLY A 311 -12.47 -5.31 0.68
C GLY A 311 -12.27 -6.80 0.43
N ASP A 312 -13.04 -7.41 -0.48
CA ASP A 312 -12.94 -8.85 -0.77
C ASP A 312 -11.57 -9.23 -1.36
N LYS A 313 -11.06 -8.43 -2.32
CA LYS A 313 -9.74 -8.68 -2.91
C LYS A 313 -8.63 -8.51 -1.88
N TRP A 314 -8.68 -7.46 -1.05
CA TRP A 314 -7.69 -7.24 0.00
C TRP A 314 -7.75 -8.28 1.11
N SER A 315 -8.93 -8.82 1.42
CA SER A 315 -9.07 -9.98 2.31
C SER A 315 -8.40 -11.22 1.71
N HIS A 316 -8.61 -11.50 0.41
CA HIS A 316 -7.96 -12.63 -0.25
C HIS A 316 -6.43 -12.45 -0.31
N ILE A 317 -5.94 -11.25 -0.57
CA ILE A 317 -4.49 -10.94 -0.53
C ILE A 317 -3.93 -11.23 0.87
N ALA A 318 -4.59 -10.73 1.93
CA ALA A 318 -4.17 -10.93 3.32
C ALA A 318 -4.10 -12.42 3.71
N ILE A 319 -5.10 -13.21 3.31
CA ILE A 319 -5.14 -14.66 3.55
C ILE A 319 -3.96 -15.36 2.83
N ASN A 320 -3.69 -15.00 1.58
CA ASN A 320 -2.58 -15.59 0.84
C ASN A 320 -1.21 -15.22 1.43
N ILE A 321 -1.04 -13.98 1.93
CA ILE A 321 0.15 -13.57 2.68
C ILE A 321 0.33 -14.45 3.92
N HIS A 322 -0.74 -14.67 4.69
CA HIS A 322 -0.67 -15.51 5.90
C HIS A 322 -0.19 -16.93 5.57
N TRP A 323 -0.78 -17.58 4.58
CA TRP A 323 -0.40 -18.94 4.20
C TRP A 323 1.01 -19.01 3.62
N ALA A 324 1.44 -18.00 2.85
CA ALA A 324 2.79 -17.95 2.33
C ALA A 324 3.83 -17.76 3.45
N GLN A 325 3.49 -16.99 4.50
CA GLN A 325 4.32 -16.89 5.70
C GLN A 325 4.40 -18.20 6.46
N PHE A 326 3.29 -18.93 6.57
CA PHE A 326 3.29 -20.26 7.17
C PHE A 326 4.26 -21.19 6.42
N GLN A 327 4.16 -21.24 5.09
CA GLN A 327 5.09 -21.99 4.22
C GLN A 327 6.55 -21.54 4.39
N HIS A 328 6.78 -20.24 4.54
CA HIS A 328 8.11 -19.70 4.80
C HIS A 328 8.70 -20.21 6.13
N LEU A 329 7.89 -20.25 7.20
CA LEU A 329 8.32 -20.76 8.49
C LEU A 329 8.60 -22.27 8.47
N GLU A 330 7.81 -23.05 7.73
CA GLU A 330 8.09 -24.47 7.49
C GLU A 330 9.46 -24.64 6.81
N ILE A 331 9.74 -23.86 5.75
CA ILE A 331 11.03 -23.89 5.04
C ILE A 331 12.19 -23.53 5.99
N LEU A 332 12.05 -22.48 6.80
CA LEU A 332 13.06 -22.09 7.80
C LEU A 332 13.26 -23.16 8.88
N SER A 333 12.22 -23.96 9.15
CA SER A 333 12.25 -25.09 10.08
C SER A 333 12.77 -26.39 9.44
N GLY A 334 13.32 -26.31 8.22
CA GLY A 334 13.89 -27.46 7.51
C GLY A 334 12.85 -28.42 6.92
N TRP A 335 11.64 -27.93 6.62
CA TRP A 335 10.65 -28.73 5.90
C TRP A 335 11.01 -28.78 4.42
N SER A 336 11.04 -30.00 3.89
CA SER A 336 11.15 -30.25 2.46
C SER A 336 9.83 -29.98 1.74
N ASP A 337 9.85 -29.94 0.41
CA ASP A 337 8.63 -29.83 -0.40
C ASP A 337 7.68 -31.01 -0.14
N GLU A 338 8.23 -32.19 0.14
CA GLU A 338 7.48 -33.39 0.50
C GLU A 338 6.79 -33.24 1.86
N ASP A 339 7.49 -32.73 2.88
CA ASP A 339 6.91 -32.49 4.21
C ASP A 339 5.71 -31.54 4.13
N ARG A 340 5.85 -30.43 3.39
CA ARG A 340 4.79 -29.42 3.21
C ARG A 340 3.61 -29.95 2.38
N ALA A 341 3.84 -30.95 1.54
CA ALA A 341 2.80 -31.63 0.77
C ALA A 341 2.01 -32.65 1.62
N THR A 342 2.60 -33.20 2.68
CA THR A 342 2.03 -34.30 3.48
C THR A 342 0.63 -34.01 4.03
N PRO A 343 0.29 -32.82 4.57
CA PRO A 343 -1.08 -32.53 4.99
C PRO A 343 -2.12 -32.66 3.86
N GLY A 344 -1.77 -32.25 2.63
CA GLY A 344 -2.62 -32.44 1.46
C GLY A 344 -2.74 -33.91 1.05
N LYS A 345 -1.65 -34.67 1.12
CA LYS A 345 -1.65 -36.13 0.89
C LYS A 345 -2.50 -36.87 1.91
N ARG A 346 -2.40 -36.49 3.19
CA ARG A 346 -3.27 -36.98 4.29
C ARG A 346 -4.73 -36.79 3.93
N MET A 347 -5.13 -35.59 3.53
CA MET A 347 -6.51 -35.31 3.15
C MET A 347 -6.97 -36.13 1.94
N GLY A 348 -6.13 -36.24 0.90
CA GLY A 348 -6.42 -37.08 -0.27
C GLY A 348 -6.59 -38.55 0.09
N TRP A 349 -5.77 -39.07 1.01
CA TRP A 349 -5.86 -40.43 1.52
C TRP A 349 -7.16 -40.69 2.28
N PHE A 350 -7.56 -39.77 3.18
CA PHE A 350 -8.84 -39.88 3.90
C PHE A 350 -10.04 -39.82 2.95
N ASN A 351 -10.02 -38.89 1.98
CA ASN A 351 -11.09 -38.78 0.98
C ASN A 351 -11.20 -40.04 0.11
N GLU A 352 -10.09 -40.72 -0.19
CA GLU A 352 -10.11 -42.00 -0.89
C GLU A 352 -10.75 -43.10 -0.05
N LYS A 353 -10.35 -43.21 1.23
CA LYS A 353 -10.94 -44.19 2.16
C LYS A 353 -12.44 -43.95 2.35
N GLU A 354 -12.88 -42.69 2.42
CA GLU A 354 -14.30 -42.34 2.49
C GLU A 354 -15.07 -42.73 1.23
N ARG A 355 -14.50 -42.50 0.04
CA ARG A 355 -15.12 -42.94 -1.23
C ARG A 355 -15.24 -44.46 -1.34
N GLN A 356 -14.34 -45.20 -0.72
CA GLN A 356 -14.36 -46.65 -0.67
C GLN A 356 -15.33 -47.21 0.38
N SER A 357 -15.82 -46.38 1.30
CA SER A 357 -16.82 -46.79 2.29
C SER A 357 -18.13 -47.18 1.59
N PRO A 358 -18.77 -48.31 1.97
CA PRO A 358 -20.05 -48.74 1.42
C PRO A 358 -21.17 -47.68 1.51
N GLU A 359 -21.13 -46.85 2.55
CA GLU A 359 -22.13 -45.80 2.80
C GLU A 359 -21.74 -44.44 2.18
N GLY A 360 -20.56 -44.36 1.56
CA GLY A 360 -19.98 -43.11 1.05
C GLY A 360 -19.64 -42.09 2.13
N LYS A 361 -19.64 -42.53 3.40
CA LYS A 361 -19.26 -41.77 4.60
C LYS A 361 -18.57 -42.71 5.59
N LEU A 362 -17.66 -42.16 6.38
CA LEU A 362 -16.99 -42.89 7.45
C LEU A 362 -17.72 -42.67 8.78
N SER A 363 -17.92 -43.74 9.54
CA SER A 363 -18.33 -43.70 10.94
C SER A 363 -17.21 -43.15 11.83
N GLN A 364 -17.54 -42.78 13.07
CA GLN A 364 -16.53 -42.27 14.02
C GLN A 364 -15.46 -43.33 14.34
N ASP A 365 -15.84 -44.60 14.45
CA ASP A 365 -14.91 -45.69 14.74
C ASP A 365 -13.97 -45.95 13.56
N GLU A 366 -14.48 -45.90 12.33
CA GLU A 366 -13.65 -46.00 11.11
C GLU A 366 -12.68 -44.82 11.00
N ILE A 367 -13.13 -43.59 11.28
CA ILE A 367 -12.26 -42.41 11.32
C ILE A 367 -11.15 -42.59 12.38
N ALA A 368 -11.49 -43.10 13.56
CA ALA A 368 -10.50 -43.34 14.61
C ALA A 368 -9.47 -44.39 14.21
N ALA A 369 -9.90 -45.49 13.59
CA ALA A 369 -9.00 -46.53 13.07
C ALA A 369 -8.08 -45.99 11.97
N LEU A 370 -8.63 -45.24 11.01
CA LEU A 370 -7.85 -44.63 9.92
C LEU A 370 -6.85 -43.58 10.43
N ARG A 371 -7.20 -42.82 11.48
CA ARG A 371 -6.25 -41.91 12.15
C ARG A 371 -5.10 -42.68 12.80
N ALA A 372 -5.37 -43.82 13.42
CA ALA A 372 -4.33 -44.66 14.01
C ALA A 372 -3.43 -45.30 12.93
N GLU A 373 -4.00 -45.77 11.82
CA GLU A 373 -3.26 -46.27 10.64
C GLU A 373 -2.33 -45.19 10.09
N TRP A 374 -2.86 -43.99 9.80
CA TRP A 374 -2.07 -42.86 9.32
C TRP A 374 -0.93 -42.51 10.29
N ALA A 375 -1.22 -42.49 11.60
CA ALA A 375 -0.23 -42.14 12.60
C ALA A 375 0.91 -43.16 12.72
N ALA A 376 0.61 -44.45 12.57
CA ALA A 376 1.61 -45.50 12.57
C ALA A 376 2.54 -45.40 11.34
N GLU A 377 1.98 -45.09 10.17
CA GLU A 377 2.75 -44.98 8.92
C GLU A 377 3.55 -43.67 8.81
N ASN A 378 3.14 -42.61 9.53
CA ASN A 378 3.71 -41.27 9.40
C ASN A 378 4.26 -40.72 10.73
N ALA A 379 4.72 -41.61 11.63
CA ALA A 379 5.14 -41.22 12.99
C ALA A 379 6.23 -40.13 13.02
N GLU A 380 7.23 -40.22 12.13
CA GLU A 380 8.30 -39.22 12.04
C GLU A 380 7.76 -37.85 11.59
N PHE A 381 6.91 -37.83 10.56
CA PHE A 381 6.26 -36.62 10.11
C PHE A 381 5.40 -36.00 11.21
N LEU A 382 4.60 -36.80 11.94
CA LEU A 382 3.77 -36.29 13.03
C LEU A 382 4.60 -35.70 14.17
N ALA A 383 5.75 -36.31 14.51
CA ALA A 383 6.67 -35.74 15.49
C ALA A 383 7.19 -34.36 15.02
N LYS A 384 7.56 -34.25 13.74
CA LYS A 384 7.99 -33.00 13.10
C LYS A 384 6.87 -31.95 13.05
N GLU A 385 5.66 -32.33 12.64
CA GLU A 385 4.45 -31.50 12.59
C GLU A 385 4.13 -30.93 13.97
N ASN A 386 4.10 -31.78 15.01
CA ASN A 386 3.82 -31.38 16.37
C ASN A 386 4.89 -30.41 16.92
N ALA A 387 6.17 -30.71 16.72
CA ALA A 387 7.26 -29.83 17.15
C ALA A 387 7.19 -28.45 16.48
N PHE A 388 6.89 -28.41 15.17
CA PHE A 388 6.70 -27.16 14.43
C PHE A 388 5.53 -26.36 15.02
N HIS A 389 4.36 -26.98 15.22
CA HIS A 389 3.17 -26.28 15.73
C HIS A 389 3.38 -25.67 17.12
N GLN A 390 4.14 -26.34 17.99
CA GLN A 390 4.50 -25.80 19.31
C GLN A 390 5.43 -24.57 19.23
N SER A 391 6.19 -24.43 18.14
CA SER A 391 7.15 -23.34 17.91
C SER A 391 6.60 -22.16 17.10
N ILE A 392 5.41 -22.30 16.49
CA ILE A 392 4.78 -21.29 15.63
C ILE A 392 4.77 -19.88 16.25
N PRO A 393 4.34 -19.68 17.52
CA PRO A 393 4.30 -18.34 18.11
C PRO A 393 5.68 -17.66 18.14
N GLN A 394 6.73 -18.41 18.49
CA GLN A 394 8.10 -17.89 18.55
C GLN A 394 8.68 -17.64 17.16
N LEU A 395 8.35 -18.49 16.18
CA LEU A 395 8.80 -18.35 14.79
C LEU A 395 8.14 -17.16 14.08
N PHE A 396 6.86 -16.89 14.34
CA PHE A 396 6.16 -15.74 13.75
C PHE A 396 6.62 -14.40 14.33
N LEU A 397 7.05 -14.35 15.59
CA LEU A 397 7.41 -13.10 16.27
C LEU A 397 8.39 -12.22 15.47
N PRO A 398 9.58 -12.70 15.03
CA PRO A 398 10.50 -11.88 14.24
C PRO A 398 9.93 -11.47 12.87
N VAL A 399 9.10 -12.31 12.25
CA VAL A 399 8.42 -12.00 10.98
C VAL A 399 7.43 -10.84 11.18
N LYS A 400 6.59 -10.90 12.21
CA LYS A 400 5.61 -9.85 12.52
C LYS A 400 6.30 -8.54 12.88
N VAL A 401 7.36 -8.57 13.69
CA VAL A 401 8.15 -7.36 14.02
C VAL A 401 8.67 -6.68 12.76
N ARG A 402 9.25 -7.44 11.82
CA ARG A 402 9.76 -6.86 10.56
C ARG A 402 8.63 -6.25 9.71
N MET A 403 7.48 -6.92 9.62
CA MET A 403 6.32 -6.37 8.90
C MET A 403 5.79 -5.08 9.53
N GLN A 404 5.69 -5.04 10.86
CA GLN A 404 5.25 -3.85 11.60
C GLN A 404 6.21 -2.68 11.38
N GLN A 405 7.51 -2.93 11.45
CA GLN A 405 8.54 -1.91 11.19
C GLN A 405 8.42 -1.34 9.79
N GLU A 406 8.30 -2.20 8.78
CA GLU A 406 8.15 -1.74 7.40
C GLU A 406 6.83 -1.00 7.17
N LEU A 407 5.71 -1.54 7.68
CA LEU A 407 4.42 -0.87 7.54
C LEU A 407 4.43 0.50 8.23
N ASN A 408 4.94 0.60 9.46
CA ASN A 408 5.08 1.87 10.17
C ASN A 408 5.96 2.86 9.40
N ARG A 409 7.07 2.40 8.81
CA ARG A 409 7.93 3.24 7.96
C ARG A 409 7.17 3.77 6.74
N LEU A 410 6.45 2.90 6.04
CA LEU A 410 5.67 3.27 4.85
C LEU A 410 4.53 4.24 5.17
N LEU A 411 3.86 4.06 6.33
CA LEU A 411 2.84 4.98 6.83
C LEU A 411 3.47 6.34 7.19
N ALA A 412 4.58 6.37 7.92
CA ALA A 412 5.24 7.63 8.29
C ALA A 412 5.72 8.43 7.06
N GLU A 413 6.19 7.74 6.03
CA GLU A 413 6.64 8.34 4.76
C GLU A 413 5.51 8.73 3.80
N ALA A 414 4.25 8.46 4.15
CA ALA A 414 3.13 8.76 3.28
C ALA A 414 3.01 10.28 2.99
N PRO A 415 2.60 10.65 1.77
CA PRO A 415 2.31 12.04 1.41
C PRO A 415 1.27 12.69 2.30
N GLU A 416 1.24 14.01 2.32
CA GLU A 416 0.01 14.74 2.63
C GLU A 416 -1.00 14.57 1.48
N PHE A 417 -2.29 14.49 1.81
CA PHE A 417 -3.38 14.34 0.84
C PHE A 417 -3.57 15.54 -0.09
#